data_AF-A0A7W2TDU9-F1
#
_entry.id   AF-A0A7W2TDU9-F1
#
_cell.length_a   1.000
_cell.length_b   1.000
_cell.length_c   1.000
_cell.angle_alpha   90.00
_cell.angle_beta   90.00
_cell.angle_gamma   90.00
#
_symmetry.space_group_name_H-M   'P 1'
#
loop_
_entity.id
_entity.type
_entity.pdbx_description
1 polymer ?
#
loop_
_entity_poly.entity_id
_entity_poly.type
_entity_poly.pdbx_seq_one_letter_code
_entity_poly.pdbx_strand_id
1 'polypeptide(L)'
;MTNLAGANNSKFFLFYVSFSLFGYSLAAPLSELVFPNVEFSPLTILYRMFVIGGAFLFIFQLIFITNKTFVNKQGKYIFLLFICFWAIYSIRLAYDAMFQSNLLGENTISSYLTIGYLIVFIPALSLSRSYNKTDLKYLFQISFYILFIGVLLTLCISAFQIFGGSWQGGQRLSLERLNPISLGRYSAVLFFLAFSLMQLQRNNKILMLCGIFIGISGVLLSGSRGALVGTLFVLLVNFLLKVNFKNLLLISVLLPVAAMFGIFLLSILMPDIDVVENYLRMGGKSDESAQIRYQLYKGAFEQFSNYPVFGDLIVERVFKYYPHNHVLEILMATGIFGFSFFATLNILLFYKVNCLLKEDKTKEGIIRLLMYLYVFYLVGGVFSGTIIGSPEYWYLVVIISFTCLNKNNFHTKGKYFYSQ
;
A
#
# COMPACT_ATOMS: atom_id res chain seq x y z
N MET A 1 -10.65 -37.38 -6.21
CA MET A 1 -9.57 -36.58 -6.86
C MET A 1 -9.92 -35.10 -7.04
N THR A 2 -11.19 -34.68 -6.98
CA THR A 2 -11.63 -33.27 -7.13
C THR A 2 -11.24 -32.34 -5.95
N ASN A 3 -11.06 -32.84 -4.74
CA ASN A 3 -10.73 -32.01 -3.56
C ASN A 3 -9.25 -31.55 -3.48
N LEU A 4 -8.31 -32.30 -4.07
CA LEU A 4 -6.88 -31.94 -4.03
C LEU A 4 -6.56 -30.81 -5.02
N ALA A 5 -7.18 -30.81 -6.20
CA ALA A 5 -7.04 -29.75 -7.19
C ALA A 5 -7.56 -28.39 -6.68
N GLY A 6 -8.66 -28.38 -5.91
CA GLY A 6 -9.22 -27.17 -5.32
C GLY A 6 -8.32 -26.52 -4.25
N ALA A 7 -7.63 -27.34 -3.44
CA ALA A 7 -6.76 -26.85 -2.38
C ALA A 7 -5.47 -26.21 -2.93
N ASN A 8 -4.84 -26.83 -3.93
CA ASN A 8 -3.62 -26.30 -4.55
C ASN A 8 -3.88 -24.97 -5.29
N ASN A 9 -5.02 -24.85 -5.98
CA ASN A 9 -5.44 -23.60 -6.62
C ASN A 9 -5.61 -22.45 -5.62
N SER A 10 -6.04 -22.73 -4.38
CA SER A 10 -6.17 -21.69 -3.35
C SER A 10 -4.82 -21.15 -2.87
N LYS A 11 -3.83 -22.02 -2.66
CA LYS A 11 -2.49 -21.60 -2.19
C LYS A 11 -1.73 -20.80 -3.24
N PHE A 12 -1.81 -21.22 -4.50
CA PHE A 12 -1.19 -20.48 -5.61
C PHE A 12 -1.80 -19.09 -5.79
N PHE A 13 -3.13 -18.97 -5.68
CA PHE A 13 -3.80 -17.67 -5.68
C PHE A 13 -3.31 -16.78 -4.53
N LEU A 14 -3.24 -17.29 -3.30
CA LEU A 14 -2.77 -16.50 -2.15
C LEU A 14 -1.28 -16.10 -2.27
N PHE A 15 -0.45 -16.94 -2.90
CA PHE A 15 0.91 -16.56 -3.29
C PHE A 15 0.88 -15.41 -4.31
N TYR A 16 0.08 -15.52 -5.37
CA TYR A 16 -0.10 -14.44 -6.35
C TYR A 16 -0.54 -13.12 -5.70
N VAL A 17 -1.49 -13.15 -4.75
CA VAL A 17 -1.92 -11.94 -4.03
C VAL A 17 -0.78 -11.32 -3.23
N SER A 18 -0.05 -12.15 -2.46
CA SER A 18 1.08 -11.70 -1.64
C SER A 18 2.21 -11.14 -2.49
N PHE A 19 2.49 -11.82 -3.61
CA PHE A 19 3.53 -11.41 -4.56
C PHE A 19 3.10 -10.15 -5.32
N SER A 20 1.83 -9.97 -5.67
CA SER A 20 1.36 -8.73 -6.30
C SER A 20 1.42 -7.54 -5.35
N LEU A 21 1.14 -7.74 -4.06
CA LEU A 21 1.25 -6.70 -3.03
C LEU A 21 2.69 -6.27 -2.77
N PHE A 22 3.61 -7.23 -2.63
CA PHE A 22 4.93 -6.95 -2.05
C PHE A 22 6.11 -7.53 -2.84
N GLY A 23 5.87 -8.26 -3.93
CA GLY A 23 6.92 -8.93 -4.71
C GLY A 23 7.94 -7.96 -5.32
N TYR A 24 7.56 -6.70 -5.56
CA TYR A 24 8.49 -5.67 -6.02
C TYR A 24 9.61 -5.38 -4.99
N SER A 25 9.33 -5.52 -3.68
CA SER A 25 10.35 -5.34 -2.63
C SER A 25 11.47 -6.37 -2.73
N LEU A 26 11.21 -7.51 -3.36
CA LEU A 26 12.17 -8.57 -3.60
C LEU A 26 12.78 -8.46 -5.00
N ALA A 27 11.96 -8.22 -6.02
CA ALA A 27 12.40 -8.16 -7.41
C ALA A 27 13.38 -7.00 -7.67
N ALA A 28 13.18 -5.84 -7.05
CA ALA A 28 14.03 -4.66 -7.24
C ALA A 28 15.48 -4.88 -6.72
N PRO A 29 15.72 -5.24 -5.44
CA PRO A 29 17.09 -5.48 -4.96
C PRO A 29 17.74 -6.71 -5.61
N LEU A 30 16.97 -7.75 -5.98
CA LEU A 30 17.53 -8.87 -6.75
C LEU A 30 17.97 -8.43 -8.15
N SER A 31 17.23 -7.54 -8.80
CA SER A 31 17.65 -7.00 -10.09
C SER A 31 18.96 -6.24 -9.95
N GLU A 32 19.11 -5.45 -8.88
CA GLU A 32 20.33 -4.71 -8.58
C GLU A 32 21.53 -5.63 -8.43
N LEU A 33 21.35 -6.71 -7.66
CA LEU A 33 22.40 -7.67 -7.38
C LEU A 33 22.83 -8.46 -8.63
N VAL A 34 21.87 -8.89 -9.46
CA VAL A 34 22.13 -9.78 -10.60
C VAL A 34 22.49 -9.00 -11.87
N PHE A 35 21.95 -7.78 -12.05
CA PHE A 35 22.11 -6.96 -13.24
C PHE A 35 22.49 -5.52 -12.88
N PRO A 36 23.67 -5.26 -12.29
CA PRO A 36 24.03 -3.92 -11.80
C PRO A 36 24.25 -2.90 -12.92
N ASN A 37 24.68 -3.31 -14.12
CA ASN A 37 25.06 -2.39 -15.21
C ASN A 37 24.05 -2.35 -16.37
N VAL A 38 22.80 -2.79 -16.13
CA VAL A 38 21.76 -2.84 -17.17
C VAL A 38 20.71 -1.78 -16.88
N GLU A 39 20.52 -0.83 -17.79
CA GLU A 39 19.56 0.27 -17.63
C GLU A 39 18.13 -0.24 -17.42
N PHE A 40 17.73 -1.30 -18.11
CA PHE A 40 16.47 -1.99 -17.85
C PHE A 40 16.62 -3.00 -16.72
N SER A 41 15.51 -3.30 -16.03
CA SER A 41 15.49 -4.23 -14.90
C SER A 41 14.73 -5.52 -15.27
N PRO A 42 15.42 -6.56 -15.78
CA PRO A 42 14.76 -7.78 -16.26
C PRO A 42 13.86 -8.42 -15.20
N LEU A 43 14.32 -8.51 -13.95
CA LEU A 43 13.56 -9.14 -12.86
C LEU A 43 12.32 -8.32 -12.47
N THR A 44 12.36 -6.99 -12.52
CA THR A 44 11.16 -6.19 -12.24
C THR A 44 10.17 -6.21 -13.41
N ILE A 45 10.66 -6.34 -14.66
CA ILE A 45 9.80 -6.57 -15.83
C ILE A 45 9.12 -7.93 -15.71
N LEU A 46 9.86 -9.00 -15.39
CA LEU A 46 9.30 -10.34 -15.17
C LEU A 46 8.28 -10.35 -14.02
N TYR A 47 8.56 -9.64 -12.93
CA TYR A 47 7.61 -9.42 -11.85
C TYR A 47 6.30 -8.79 -12.35
N ARG A 48 6.39 -7.70 -13.12
CA ARG A 48 5.20 -7.01 -13.68
C ARG A 48 4.42 -7.92 -14.63
N MET A 49 5.12 -8.67 -15.49
CA MET A 49 4.51 -9.66 -16.38
C MET A 49 3.78 -10.75 -15.59
N PHE A 50 4.36 -11.23 -14.48
CA PHE A 50 3.70 -12.18 -13.60
C PHE A 50 2.43 -11.60 -12.96
N VAL A 51 2.49 -10.35 -12.47
CA VAL A 51 1.33 -9.68 -11.86
C VAL A 51 0.19 -9.52 -12.88
N ILE A 52 0.51 -9.04 -14.08
CA ILE A 52 -0.46 -8.83 -15.16
C ILE A 52 -1.01 -10.17 -15.68
N GLY A 53 -0.13 -11.12 -16.00
CA GLY A 53 -0.52 -12.44 -16.49
C GLY A 53 -1.37 -13.21 -15.49
N GLY A 54 -0.99 -13.17 -14.21
CA GLY A 54 -1.78 -13.74 -13.13
C GLY A 54 -3.13 -13.05 -12.98
N ALA A 55 -3.20 -11.72 -13.16
CA ALA A 55 -4.47 -10.98 -13.09
C ALA A 55 -5.45 -11.47 -14.16
N PHE A 56 -5.01 -11.58 -15.41
CA PHE A 56 -5.85 -12.09 -16.49
C PHE A 56 -6.27 -13.54 -16.27
N LEU A 57 -5.36 -14.40 -15.82
CA LEU A 57 -5.66 -15.81 -15.49
C LEU A 57 -6.76 -15.90 -14.41
N PHE A 58 -6.63 -15.14 -13.32
CA PHE A 58 -7.59 -15.19 -12.22
C PHE A 58 -8.91 -14.49 -12.55
N ILE A 59 -8.90 -13.42 -13.35
CA ILE A 59 -10.14 -12.85 -13.90
C ILE A 59 -10.86 -13.85 -14.79
N PHE A 60 -10.14 -14.54 -15.67
CA PHE A 60 -10.69 -15.61 -16.52
C PHE A 60 -11.31 -16.72 -15.65
N GLN A 61 -10.61 -17.19 -14.63
CA GLN A 61 -11.14 -18.17 -13.67
C GLN A 61 -12.39 -17.63 -12.93
N LEU A 62 -12.40 -16.36 -12.56
CA LEU A 62 -13.54 -15.73 -11.89
C LEU A 62 -14.78 -15.64 -12.77
N ILE A 63 -14.62 -15.41 -14.09
CA ILE A 63 -15.74 -15.28 -15.03
C ILE A 63 -16.29 -16.65 -15.44
N PHE A 64 -15.42 -17.60 -15.77
CA PHE A 64 -15.83 -18.84 -16.45
C PHE A 64 -15.97 -20.05 -15.53
N ILE A 65 -15.27 -20.08 -14.39
CA ILE A 65 -15.16 -21.29 -13.55
C ILE A 65 -15.94 -21.15 -12.25
N THR A 66 -16.02 -19.95 -11.67
CA THR A 66 -16.64 -19.76 -10.35
C THR A 66 -18.01 -19.08 -10.44
N ASN A 67 -19.03 -19.75 -9.89
CA ASN A 67 -20.32 -19.11 -9.65
C ASN A 67 -20.12 -17.97 -8.63
N LYS A 68 -20.27 -16.73 -9.10
CA LYS A 68 -20.07 -15.51 -8.31
C LYS A 68 -20.98 -15.55 -7.08
N THR A 69 -20.39 -15.54 -5.90
CA THR A 69 -21.11 -15.25 -4.66
C THR A 69 -20.40 -14.13 -3.93
N PHE A 70 -20.96 -12.92 -4.01
CA PHE A 70 -20.58 -11.87 -3.07
C PHE A 70 -20.88 -12.37 -1.66
N VAL A 71 -19.89 -12.23 -0.78
CA VAL A 71 -20.00 -12.84 0.55
C VAL A 71 -21.03 -12.14 1.43
N ASN A 72 -21.20 -10.82 1.27
CA ASN A 72 -22.21 -10.06 1.99
C ASN A 72 -22.65 -8.78 1.24
N LYS A 73 -23.81 -8.24 1.63
CA LYS A 73 -24.42 -7.04 1.04
C LYS A 73 -23.50 -5.81 1.14
N GLN A 74 -22.80 -5.65 2.27
CA GLN A 74 -21.86 -4.55 2.49
C GLN A 74 -20.67 -4.60 1.52
N GLY A 75 -20.02 -5.76 1.37
CA GLY A 75 -18.90 -5.96 0.45
C GLY A 75 -19.27 -5.68 -1.01
N LYS A 76 -20.51 -6.01 -1.41
CA LYS A 76 -21.04 -5.66 -2.73
C LYS A 76 -21.09 -4.14 -2.96
N TYR A 77 -21.54 -3.36 -1.98
CA TYR A 77 -21.61 -1.90 -2.13
C TYR A 77 -20.22 -1.25 -2.17
N ILE A 78 -19.29 -1.70 -1.33
CA ILE A 78 -17.91 -1.20 -1.36
C ILE A 78 -17.29 -1.51 -2.74
N PHE A 79 -17.46 -2.72 -3.25
CA PHE A 79 -16.95 -3.08 -4.56
C PHE A 79 -17.62 -2.29 -5.69
N LEU A 80 -18.92 -2.02 -5.61
CA LEU A 80 -19.60 -1.15 -6.57
C LEU A 80 -19.04 0.27 -6.56
N LEU A 81 -18.81 0.87 -5.37
CA LEU A 81 -18.18 2.18 -5.25
C LEU A 81 -16.76 2.20 -5.80
N PHE A 82 -16.00 1.11 -5.61
CA PHE A 82 -14.69 0.93 -6.23
C PHE A 82 -14.79 1.00 -7.76
N ILE A 83 -15.72 0.25 -8.37
CA ILE A 83 -15.93 0.28 -9.83
C ILE A 83 -16.39 1.68 -10.29
N CYS A 84 -17.33 2.30 -9.59
CA CYS A 84 -17.82 3.64 -9.92
C CYS A 84 -16.70 4.69 -9.85
N PHE A 85 -15.86 4.66 -8.81
CA PHE A 85 -14.72 5.56 -8.69
C PHE A 85 -13.77 5.41 -9.89
N TRP A 86 -13.37 4.17 -10.21
CA TRP A 86 -12.48 3.93 -11.35
C TRP A 86 -13.12 4.31 -12.68
N ALA A 87 -14.43 4.12 -12.85
CA ALA A 87 -15.14 4.56 -14.05
C ALA A 87 -15.13 6.09 -14.19
N ILE A 88 -15.42 6.84 -13.12
CA ILE A 88 -15.35 8.31 -13.12
C ILE A 88 -13.94 8.78 -13.47
N TYR A 89 -12.94 8.19 -12.82
CA TYR A 89 -11.54 8.53 -13.06
C TYR A 89 -11.08 8.18 -14.49
N SER A 90 -11.58 7.08 -15.05
CA SER A 90 -11.35 6.68 -16.46
C SER A 90 -11.95 7.66 -17.44
N ILE A 91 -13.19 8.09 -17.19
CA ILE A 91 -13.87 9.09 -18.03
C ILE A 91 -13.08 10.40 -18.02
N ARG A 92 -12.57 10.83 -16.85
CA ARG A 92 -11.72 12.03 -16.77
C ARG A 92 -10.43 11.86 -17.57
N LEU A 93 -9.72 10.75 -17.40
CA LEU A 93 -8.50 10.47 -18.17
C LEU A 93 -8.76 10.47 -19.67
N ALA A 94 -9.84 9.83 -20.13
CA ALA A 94 -10.20 9.78 -21.53
C ALA A 94 -10.55 11.18 -22.07
N TYR A 95 -11.29 11.97 -21.30
CA TYR A 95 -11.61 13.35 -21.65
C TYR A 95 -10.33 14.19 -21.80
N ASP A 96 -9.42 14.12 -20.83
CA ASP A 96 -8.17 14.87 -20.87
C ASP A 96 -7.27 14.43 -22.04
N ALA A 97 -7.21 13.13 -22.32
CA ALA A 97 -6.47 12.59 -23.44
C ALA A 97 -7.02 13.04 -24.81
N MET A 98 -8.35 13.15 -24.95
CA MET A 98 -8.99 13.50 -26.22
C MET A 98 -9.04 15.01 -26.46
N PHE A 99 -9.31 15.80 -25.43
CA PHE A 99 -9.61 17.22 -25.57
C PHE A 99 -8.57 18.16 -24.96
N GLN A 100 -7.66 17.65 -24.11
CA GLN A 100 -6.67 18.45 -23.38
C GLN A 100 -5.25 17.86 -23.46
N SER A 101 -4.94 17.09 -24.51
CA SER A 101 -3.68 16.36 -24.66
C SER A 101 -2.44 17.27 -24.62
N ASN A 102 -2.55 18.50 -25.15
CA ASN A 102 -1.49 19.52 -25.10
C ASN A 102 -1.14 19.99 -23.68
N LEU A 103 -2.08 19.87 -22.74
CA LEU A 103 -1.89 20.21 -21.33
C LEU A 103 -1.31 19.05 -20.52
N LEU A 104 -1.33 17.82 -21.05
CA LEU A 104 -0.70 16.67 -20.42
C LEU A 104 0.81 16.65 -20.68
N GLY A 105 1.54 15.93 -19.83
CA GLY A 105 2.92 15.56 -20.10
C GLY A 105 3.00 14.44 -21.12
N GLU A 106 4.10 14.35 -21.87
CA GLU A 106 4.24 13.40 -23.00
C GLU A 106 3.95 11.94 -22.60
N ASN A 107 4.33 11.55 -21.38
CA ASN A 107 4.19 10.18 -20.87
C ASN A 107 3.00 10.00 -19.92
N THR A 108 2.16 11.00 -19.70
CA THR A 108 1.08 10.95 -18.70
C THR A 108 0.09 9.82 -19.05
N ILE A 109 -0.45 9.80 -20.26
CA ILE A 109 -1.45 8.79 -20.66
C ILE A 109 -0.87 7.38 -20.57
N SER A 110 0.33 7.17 -21.12
CA SER A 110 1.02 5.86 -21.08
C SER A 110 1.25 5.40 -19.64
N SER A 111 1.68 6.31 -18.76
CA SER A 111 1.89 6.01 -17.34
C SER A 111 0.60 5.64 -16.61
N TYR A 112 -0.51 6.34 -16.91
CA TYR A 112 -1.81 6.02 -16.34
C TYR A 112 -2.35 4.67 -16.83
N LEU A 113 -2.20 4.35 -18.12
CA LEU A 113 -2.59 3.06 -18.69
C LEU A 113 -1.77 1.90 -18.10
N THR A 114 -0.45 2.05 -18.09
CA THR A 114 0.46 0.98 -17.63
C THR A 114 0.40 0.81 -16.11
N ILE A 115 0.62 1.88 -15.34
CA ILE A 115 0.64 1.78 -13.87
C ILE A 115 -0.80 1.69 -13.34
N GLY A 116 -1.64 2.65 -13.71
CA GLY A 116 -3.00 2.76 -13.19
C GLY A 116 -3.89 1.57 -13.55
N TYR A 117 -3.89 1.14 -14.82
CA TYR A 117 -4.79 0.04 -15.23
C TYR A 117 -4.13 -1.33 -15.20
N LEU A 118 -2.97 -1.51 -15.85
CA LEU A 118 -2.35 -2.83 -15.94
C LEU A 118 -1.75 -3.32 -14.62
N ILE A 119 -1.17 -2.41 -13.82
CA ILE A 119 -0.54 -2.78 -12.54
C ILE A 119 -1.48 -2.59 -11.35
N VAL A 120 -2.43 -1.65 -11.39
CA VAL A 120 -3.28 -1.38 -10.21
C VAL A 120 -4.71 -1.90 -10.41
N PHE A 121 -5.47 -1.35 -11.35
CA PHE A 121 -6.91 -1.66 -11.45
C PHE A 121 -7.19 -3.12 -11.82
N ILE A 122 -6.57 -3.64 -12.89
CA ILE A 122 -6.82 -5.01 -13.38
C ILE A 122 -6.39 -6.06 -12.34
N PRO A 123 -5.19 -5.99 -11.76
CA PRO A 123 -4.83 -6.90 -10.68
C PRO A 123 -5.76 -6.77 -9.47
N ALA A 124 -6.17 -5.56 -9.07
CA ALA A 124 -7.14 -5.38 -7.99
C ALA A 124 -8.46 -6.13 -8.27
N LEU A 125 -8.98 -6.08 -9.49
CA LEU A 125 -10.16 -6.84 -9.90
C LEU A 125 -9.95 -8.36 -9.75
N SER A 126 -8.76 -8.86 -10.09
CA SER A 126 -8.46 -10.29 -9.97
C SER A 126 -8.49 -10.80 -8.51
N LEU A 127 -8.40 -9.90 -7.54
CA LEU A 127 -8.49 -10.20 -6.10
C LEU A 127 -9.93 -10.30 -5.58
N SER A 128 -10.94 -10.19 -6.43
CA SER A 128 -12.36 -10.20 -6.02
C SER A 128 -12.87 -11.61 -5.66
N ARG A 129 -12.23 -12.26 -4.69
CA ARG A 129 -12.55 -13.59 -4.19
C ARG A 129 -12.77 -13.55 -2.68
N SER A 130 -13.67 -14.39 -2.20
CA SER A 130 -13.92 -14.59 -0.77
C SER A 130 -12.66 -14.96 0.02
N TYR A 131 -12.33 -14.17 1.04
CA TYR A 131 -11.24 -14.45 1.98
C TYR A 131 -11.79 -14.83 3.35
N ASN A 132 -11.40 -15.99 3.85
CA ASN A 132 -11.60 -16.36 5.25
C ASN A 132 -10.34 -16.03 6.07
N LYS A 133 -10.44 -16.19 7.39
CA LYS A 133 -9.34 -15.89 8.32
C LYS A 133 -8.08 -16.73 8.09
N THR A 134 -8.24 -18.00 7.73
CA THR A 134 -7.12 -18.90 7.40
C THR A 134 -6.41 -18.44 6.13
N ASP A 135 -7.17 -17.99 5.13
CA ASP A 135 -6.62 -17.46 3.88
C ASP A 135 -5.78 -16.21 4.16
N LEU A 136 -6.31 -15.27 4.95
CA LEU A 136 -5.59 -14.06 5.36
C LEU A 136 -4.32 -14.39 6.16
N LYS A 137 -4.39 -15.37 7.08
CA LYS A 137 -3.21 -15.83 7.82
C LYS A 137 -2.10 -16.29 6.88
N TYR A 138 -2.46 -17.11 5.89
CA TYR A 138 -1.51 -17.67 4.94
C TYR A 138 -0.94 -16.60 4.01
N LEU A 139 -1.79 -15.69 3.49
CA LEU A 139 -1.39 -14.53 2.71
C LEU A 139 -0.35 -13.68 3.47
N PHE A 140 -0.63 -13.33 4.73
CA PHE A 140 0.28 -12.51 5.52
C PHE A 140 1.58 -13.23 5.90
N GLN A 141 1.57 -14.56 6.03
CA GLN A 141 2.79 -15.34 6.23
C GLN A 141 3.68 -15.30 4.98
N ILE A 142 3.13 -15.53 3.79
CA ILE A 142 3.91 -15.42 2.54
C ILE A 142 4.44 -14.00 2.37
N SER A 143 3.58 -13.00 2.58
CA SER A 143 3.94 -11.58 2.52
C SER A 143 5.10 -11.24 3.46
N PHE A 144 5.09 -11.79 4.68
CA PHE A 144 6.18 -11.60 5.64
C PHE A 144 7.51 -12.10 5.08
N TYR A 145 7.57 -13.31 4.51
CA TYR A 145 8.82 -13.84 3.97
C TYR A 145 9.33 -13.04 2.76
N ILE A 146 8.43 -12.64 1.84
CA ILE A 146 8.78 -11.80 0.68
C ILE A 146 9.40 -10.49 1.16
N LEU A 147 8.74 -9.80 2.10
CA LEU A 147 9.20 -8.51 2.62
C LEU A 147 10.45 -8.66 3.47
N PHE A 148 10.54 -9.68 4.31
CA PHE A 148 11.71 -9.93 5.15
C PHE A 148 12.97 -10.08 4.29
N ILE A 149 12.91 -10.93 3.26
CA ILE A 149 14.04 -11.15 2.35
C ILE A 149 14.32 -9.88 1.53
N GLY A 150 13.29 -9.25 0.94
CA GLY A 150 13.47 -8.07 0.11
C GLY A 150 14.05 -6.86 0.85
N VAL A 151 13.53 -6.55 2.05
CA VAL A 151 14.06 -5.46 2.88
C VAL A 151 15.46 -5.79 3.39
N LEU A 152 15.70 -7.02 3.85
CA LEU A 152 17.03 -7.43 4.29
C LEU A 152 18.07 -7.30 3.17
N LEU A 153 17.75 -7.80 1.97
CA LEU A 153 18.63 -7.66 0.79
C LEU A 153 18.92 -6.19 0.48
N THR A 154 17.89 -5.34 0.50
CA THR A 154 18.06 -3.90 0.27
C THR A 154 19.04 -3.29 1.28
N LEU A 155 18.85 -3.57 2.59
CA LEU A 155 19.73 -3.05 3.63
C LEU A 155 21.15 -3.60 3.52
N CYS A 156 21.34 -4.85 3.14
CA CYS A 156 22.66 -5.44 2.92
C CYS A 156 23.38 -4.81 1.72
N ILE A 157 22.69 -4.60 0.59
CA ILE A 157 23.26 -3.95 -0.60
C ILE A 157 23.66 -2.52 -0.25
N SER A 158 22.77 -1.78 0.41
CA SER A 158 23.10 -0.42 0.84
C SER A 158 24.26 -0.41 1.82
N ALA A 159 24.29 -1.28 2.83
CA ALA A 159 25.44 -1.38 3.73
C ALA A 159 26.76 -1.62 2.98
N PHE A 160 26.76 -2.49 1.96
CA PHE A 160 27.94 -2.74 1.13
C PHE A 160 28.37 -1.49 0.34
N GLN A 161 27.42 -0.71 -0.22
CA GLN A 161 27.73 0.55 -0.89
C GLN A 161 28.31 1.60 0.07
N ILE A 162 27.82 1.64 1.31
CA ILE A 162 28.32 2.52 2.36
C ILE A 162 29.76 2.15 2.73
N PHE A 163 30.01 0.89 3.08
CA PHE A 163 31.36 0.44 3.47
C PHE A 163 32.34 0.41 2.29
N GLY A 164 31.85 0.31 1.06
CA GLY A 164 32.64 0.41 -0.17
C GLY A 164 33.00 1.85 -0.56
N GLY A 165 32.53 2.86 0.18
CA GLY A 165 32.82 4.27 -0.08
C GLY A 165 32.12 4.85 -1.31
N SER A 166 31.17 4.13 -1.92
CA SER A 166 30.39 4.62 -3.05
C SER A 166 29.20 5.49 -2.63
N TRP A 167 28.85 5.50 -1.35
CA TRP A 167 27.82 6.37 -0.81
C TRP A 167 28.36 7.78 -0.52
N GLN A 168 27.82 8.76 -1.23
CA GLN A 168 28.00 10.17 -0.88
C GLN A 168 27.00 10.48 0.25
N GLY A 169 27.53 10.69 1.46
CA GLY A 169 26.73 11.02 2.65
C GLY A 169 25.75 12.18 2.40
N GLY A 170 24.61 12.16 3.10
CA GLY A 170 23.56 13.17 2.98
C GLY A 170 22.39 12.81 2.04
N GLN A 171 22.44 11.65 1.37
CA GLN A 171 21.34 11.15 0.53
C GLN A 171 20.46 10.12 1.26
N ARG A 172 19.18 10.03 0.89
CA ARG A 172 18.27 9.00 1.41
C ARG A 172 18.73 7.62 0.95
N LEU A 173 18.53 6.60 1.79
CA LEU A 173 18.85 5.23 1.42
C LEU A 173 17.86 4.77 0.33
N SER A 174 18.39 4.59 -0.88
CA SER A 174 17.71 4.04 -2.04
C SER A 174 18.65 3.17 -2.85
N LEU A 175 18.06 2.27 -3.62
CA LEU A 175 18.72 1.64 -4.76
C LEU A 175 18.30 2.36 -6.03
N GLU A 176 19.03 2.19 -7.12
CA GLU A 176 18.67 2.75 -8.43
C GLU A 176 17.24 2.35 -8.83
N ARG A 177 16.89 1.09 -8.52
CA ARG A 177 15.59 0.49 -8.86
C ARG A 177 14.57 0.52 -7.74
N LEU A 178 14.94 0.95 -6.53
CA LEU A 178 14.03 1.01 -5.39
C LEU A 178 14.16 2.36 -4.69
N ASN A 179 13.17 3.21 -4.90
CA ASN A 179 13.15 4.53 -4.29
C ASN A 179 12.99 4.46 -2.75
N PRO A 180 13.41 5.51 -2.01
CA PRO A 180 13.39 5.49 -0.55
C PRO A 180 11.96 5.41 0.02
N ILE A 181 10.97 5.97 -0.67
CA ILE A 181 9.57 5.97 -0.21
C ILE A 181 9.04 4.54 -0.17
N SER A 182 9.27 3.77 -1.23
CA SER A 182 8.89 2.37 -1.34
C SER A 182 9.60 1.52 -0.30
N LEU A 183 10.90 1.73 -0.08
CA LEU A 183 11.63 1.04 0.99
C LEU A 183 10.99 1.30 2.36
N GLY A 184 10.77 2.58 2.72
CA GLY A 184 10.14 2.93 3.98
C GLY A 184 8.75 2.29 4.15
N ARG A 185 7.94 2.24 3.08
CA ARG A 185 6.64 1.56 3.10
C ARG A 185 6.78 0.06 3.34
N TYR A 186 7.64 -0.63 2.59
CA TYR A 186 7.86 -2.08 2.74
C TYR A 186 8.41 -2.43 4.13
N SER A 187 9.31 -1.62 4.68
CA SER A 187 9.86 -1.80 6.02
C SER A 187 8.80 -1.60 7.11
N ALA A 188 7.90 -0.62 6.97
CA ALA A 188 6.78 -0.43 7.89
C ALA A 188 5.80 -1.61 7.85
N VAL A 189 5.48 -2.12 6.66
CA VAL A 189 4.62 -3.30 6.50
C VAL A 189 5.28 -4.53 7.10
N LEU A 190 6.58 -4.74 6.89
CA LEU A 190 7.33 -5.82 7.52
C LEU A 190 7.24 -5.74 9.05
N PHE A 191 7.41 -4.55 9.63
CA PHE A 191 7.23 -4.31 11.06
C PHE A 191 5.82 -4.73 11.54
N PHE A 192 4.76 -4.31 10.85
CA PHE A 192 3.39 -4.68 11.24
C PHE A 192 3.08 -6.17 11.10
N LEU A 193 3.57 -6.80 10.03
CA LEU A 193 3.44 -8.23 9.80
C LEU A 193 4.16 -9.01 10.91
N ALA A 194 5.42 -8.68 11.17
CA ALA A 194 6.24 -9.33 12.19
C ALA A 194 5.61 -9.19 13.58
N PHE A 195 5.19 -7.97 13.94
CA PHE A 195 4.53 -7.68 15.22
C PHE A 195 3.23 -8.46 15.40
N SER A 196 2.40 -8.55 14.35
CA SER A 196 1.11 -9.24 14.42
C SER A 196 1.25 -10.76 14.37
N LEU A 197 2.14 -11.28 13.52
CA LEU A 197 2.42 -12.72 13.41
C LEU A 197 3.11 -13.28 14.65
N MET A 198 3.92 -12.49 15.36
CA MET A 198 4.52 -12.88 16.65
C MET A 198 3.46 -13.21 17.72
N GLN A 199 2.30 -12.54 17.67
CA GLN A 199 1.19 -12.83 18.58
C GLN A 199 0.45 -14.12 18.21
N LEU A 200 0.60 -14.58 16.96
CA LEU A 200 -0.10 -15.72 16.37
C LEU A 200 0.72 -17.02 16.35
N GLN A 201 2.04 -16.91 16.18
CA GLN A 201 2.94 -18.05 16.00
C GLN A 201 3.87 -18.17 17.21
N ARG A 202 3.76 -19.28 17.96
CA ARG A 202 4.61 -19.51 19.14
C ARG A 202 6.05 -19.92 18.82
N ASN A 203 6.28 -20.58 17.67
CA ASN A 203 7.55 -21.28 17.41
C ASN A 203 8.64 -20.43 16.73
N ASN A 204 8.31 -19.27 16.14
CA ASN A 204 9.25 -18.46 15.34
C ASN A 204 9.46 -17.03 15.89
N LYS A 205 9.43 -16.86 17.22
CA LYS A 205 9.51 -15.51 17.83
C LYS A 205 10.81 -14.77 17.47
N ILE A 206 11.95 -15.46 17.41
CA ILE A 206 13.24 -14.85 17.06
C ILE A 206 13.18 -14.26 15.65
N LEU A 207 12.69 -15.02 14.67
CA LEU A 207 12.54 -14.54 13.29
C LEU A 207 11.61 -13.31 13.20
N MET A 208 10.52 -13.30 13.99
CA MET A 208 9.62 -12.15 14.05
C MET A 208 10.28 -10.94 14.72
N LEU A 209 11.08 -11.14 15.78
CA LEU A 209 11.85 -10.07 16.41
C LEU A 209 12.88 -9.47 15.43
N CYS A 210 13.57 -10.32 14.65
CA CYS A 210 14.43 -9.85 13.57
C CYS A 210 13.64 -9.02 12.54
N GLY A 211 12.45 -9.48 12.14
CA GLY A 211 11.57 -8.75 11.22
C GLY A 211 11.12 -7.39 11.76
N ILE A 212 10.82 -7.29 13.06
CA ILE A 212 10.53 -6.03 13.74
C ILE A 212 11.74 -5.10 13.68
N PHE A 213 12.94 -5.58 14.03
CA PHE A 213 14.15 -4.77 14.05
C PHE A 213 14.52 -4.29 12.65
N ILE A 214 14.57 -5.20 11.67
CA ILE A 214 14.83 -4.88 10.26
C ILE A 214 13.78 -3.90 9.71
N GLY A 215 12.50 -4.10 10.04
CA GLY A 215 11.42 -3.21 9.62
C GLY A 215 11.57 -1.80 10.19
N ILE A 216 11.84 -1.66 11.48
CA ILE A 216 12.03 -0.33 12.10
C ILE A 216 13.28 0.35 11.53
N SER A 217 14.40 -0.37 11.43
CA SER A 217 15.63 0.17 10.85
C SER A 217 15.42 0.66 9.42
N GLY A 218 14.73 -0.13 8.58
CA GLY A 218 14.43 0.28 7.21
C GLY A 218 13.52 1.52 7.13
N VAL A 219 12.53 1.65 8.02
CA VAL A 219 11.70 2.88 8.07
C VAL A 219 12.57 4.10 8.37
N LEU A 220 13.42 4.03 9.40
CA LEU A 220 14.26 5.15 9.81
C LEU A 220 15.27 5.53 8.73
N LEU A 221 16.00 4.53 8.20
CA LEU A 221 17.05 4.72 7.20
C LEU A 221 16.50 5.18 5.85
N SER A 222 15.25 4.86 5.50
CA SER A 222 14.62 5.30 4.25
C SER A 222 14.45 6.82 4.15
N GLY A 223 14.44 7.55 5.26
CA GLY A 223 14.12 8.98 5.27
C GLY A 223 12.67 9.31 4.86
N SER A 224 11.79 8.30 4.74
CA SER A 224 10.42 8.47 4.25
C SER A 224 9.47 8.95 5.35
N ARG A 225 9.17 10.26 5.36
CA ARG A 225 8.23 10.86 6.31
C ARG A 225 6.85 10.23 6.27
N GLY A 226 6.33 9.91 5.07
CA GLY A 226 5.03 9.26 4.92
C GLY A 226 5.00 7.88 5.58
N ALA A 227 6.07 7.10 5.46
CA ALA A 227 6.19 5.81 6.12
C ALA A 227 6.31 5.95 7.65
N LEU A 228 7.11 6.91 8.13
CA LEU A 228 7.26 7.18 9.57
C LEU A 228 5.93 7.65 10.19
N VAL A 229 5.32 8.69 9.62
CA VAL A 229 4.03 9.24 10.10
C VAL A 229 2.94 8.20 10.01
N GLY A 230 2.83 7.46 8.90
CA GLY A 230 1.88 6.36 8.77
C GLY A 230 2.09 5.29 9.85
N THR A 231 3.35 4.94 10.14
CA THR A 231 3.68 3.95 11.17
C THR A 231 3.26 4.43 12.56
N LEU A 232 3.64 5.66 12.92
CA LEU A 232 3.27 6.28 14.19
C LEU A 232 1.76 6.43 14.33
N PHE A 233 1.05 6.78 13.25
CA PHE A 233 -0.40 6.92 13.26
C PHE A 233 -1.10 5.59 13.50
N VAL A 234 -0.67 4.50 12.87
CA VAL A 234 -1.23 3.16 13.10
C VAL A 234 -0.97 2.68 14.52
N LEU A 235 0.24 2.92 15.05
CA LEU A 235 0.58 2.61 16.44
C LEU A 235 -0.29 3.41 17.41
N LEU A 236 -0.49 4.71 17.13
CA LEU A 236 -1.39 5.57 17.87
C LEU A 236 -2.81 4.98 17.85
N VAL A 237 -3.38 4.70 16.68
CA VAL A 237 -4.74 4.11 16.55
C VAL A 237 -4.86 2.80 17.33
N ASN A 238 -3.91 1.87 17.19
CA ASN A 238 -3.91 0.62 17.97
C ASN A 238 -3.89 0.88 19.48
N PHE A 239 -3.14 1.89 19.90
CA PHE A 239 -3.06 2.29 21.29
C PHE A 239 -4.37 2.94 21.77
N LEU A 240 -4.96 3.87 21.00
CA LEU A 240 -6.23 4.54 21.33
C LEU A 240 -7.37 3.54 21.51
N LEU A 241 -7.40 2.48 20.69
CA LEU A 241 -8.39 1.41 20.80
C LEU A 241 -8.30 0.62 22.11
N LYS A 242 -7.23 0.77 22.89
CA LYS A 242 -7.00 0.04 24.15
C LYS A 242 -7.07 0.94 25.39
N VAL A 243 -7.09 2.26 25.22
CA VAL A 243 -6.68 3.20 26.27
C VAL A 243 -7.73 4.28 26.51
N ASN A 244 -7.99 4.58 27.79
CA ASN A 244 -8.89 5.66 28.20
C ASN A 244 -8.32 7.04 27.85
N PHE A 245 -9.20 8.00 27.51
CA PHE A 245 -8.86 9.33 26.97
C PHE A 245 -7.78 10.12 27.75
N LYS A 246 -7.63 9.92 29.07
CA LYS A 246 -6.58 10.60 29.87
C LYS A 246 -5.15 10.17 29.51
N ASN A 247 -4.95 8.90 29.19
CA ASN A 247 -3.64 8.34 28.82
C ASN A 247 -3.27 8.66 27.36
N LEU A 248 -4.26 9.07 26.55
CA LEU A 248 -4.12 9.55 25.18
C LEU A 248 -3.29 10.84 25.13
N LEU A 249 -3.53 11.74 26.09
CA LEU A 249 -2.87 13.02 26.22
C LEU A 249 -1.39 12.84 26.61
N LEU A 250 -1.11 11.97 27.58
CA LEU A 250 0.26 11.61 27.98
C LEU A 250 1.09 11.04 26.82
N ILE A 251 0.46 10.22 25.97
CA ILE A 251 1.18 9.51 24.90
C ILE A 251 1.32 10.31 23.62
N SER A 252 0.40 11.25 23.37
CA SER A 252 0.60 12.28 22.35
C SER A 252 1.86 13.12 22.61
N VAL A 253 2.32 13.19 23.87
CA VAL A 253 3.57 13.85 24.29
C VAL A 253 4.75 12.87 24.27
N LEU A 254 4.58 11.65 24.77
CA LEU A 254 5.69 10.67 24.86
C LEU A 254 6.14 10.10 23.51
N LEU A 255 5.23 9.94 22.54
CA LEU A 255 5.56 9.35 21.23
C LEU A 255 6.49 10.25 20.39
N PRO A 256 6.24 11.58 20.26
CA PRO A 256 7.22 12.50 19.67
C PRO A 256 8.55 12.50 20.41
N VAL A 257 8.53 12.50 21.75
CA VAL A 257 9.75 12.50 22.58
C VAL A 257 10.58 11.22 22.35
N ALA A 258 9.95 10.05 22.29
CA ALA A 258 10.63 8.80 22.01
C ALA A 258 11.20 8.75 20.57
N ALA A 259 10.47 9.30 19.59
CA ALA A 259 10.96 9.41 18.22
C ALA A 259 12.17 10.36 18.14
N MET A 260 12.12 11.51 18.81
CA MET A 260 13.24 12.45 18.90
C MET A 260 14.45 11.83 19.62
N PHE A 261 14.22 11.05 20.67
CA PHE A 261 15.30 10.35 21.39
C PHE A 261 15.94 9.24 20.55
N GLY A 262 15.15 8.51 19.76
CA GLY A 262 15.67 7.52 18.82
C GLY A 262 16.53 8.16 17.72
N ILE A 263 16.08 9.30 17.18
CA ILE A 263 16.86 10.09 16.21
C ILE A 263 18.17 10.59 16.83
N PHE A 264 18.13 11.07 18.08
CA PHE A 264 19.32 11.48 18.84
C PHE A 264 20.31 10.33 19.11
N LEU A 265 19.83 9.14 19.48
CA LEU A 265 20.69 7.97 19.67
C LEU A 265 21.39 7.54 18.37
N LEU A 266 20.68 7.61 17.24
CA LEU A 266 21.23 7.30 15.93
C LEU A 266 22.35 8.27 15.52
N SER A 267 22.20 9.57 15.80
CA SER A 267 23.27 10.55 15.54
C SER A 267 24.53 10.33 16.37
N ILE A 268 24.42 9.72 17.57
CA ILE A 268 25.58 9.38 18.40
C ILE A 268 26.27 8.11 17.90
N LEU A 269 25.48 7.11 17.49
CA LEU A 269 26.00 5.79 17.10
C LEU A 269 26.61 5.77 15.69
N MET A 270 26.19 6.70 14.82
CA MET A 270 26.70 6.80 13.44
C MET A 270 27.05 8.27 13.12
N PRO A 271 28.14 8.81 13.69
CA PRO A 271 28.46 10.23 13.56
C PRO A 271 28.68 10.71 12.11
N ASP A 272 29.09 9.81 11.21
CA ASP A 272 29.24 10.11 9.77
C ASP A 272 27.91 10.07 8.99
N ILE A 273 26.84 9.56 9.63
CA ILE A 273 25.47 9.57 9.11
C ILE A 273 24.66 10.44 10.07
N ASP A 274 24.76 11.76 9.93
CA ASP A 274 23.94 12.65 10.74
C ASP A 274 22.46 12.55 10.31
N VAL A 275 21.76 11.55 10.85
CA VAL A 275 20.35 11.29 10.61
C VAL A 275 19.51 12.49 11.01
N VAL A 276 19.91 13.21 12.06
CA VAL A 276 19.21 14.39 12.57
C VAL A 276 19.34 15.52 11.54
N GLU A 277 20.57 15.86 11.15
CA GLU A 277 20.83 16.89 10.15
C GLU A 277 20.21 16.53 8.80
N ASN A 278 20.25 15.27 8.39
CA ASN A 278 19.58 14.82 7.17
C ASN A 278 18.06 15.03 7.25
N TYR A 279 17.40 14.62 8.35
CA TYR A 279 15.95 14.82 8.49
C TYR A 279 15.56 16.31 8.63
N LEU A 280 16.42 17.14 9.21
CA LEU A 280 16.24 18.59 9.39
C LEU A 280 16.52 19.40 8.11
N ARG A 281 17.54 19.02 7.32
CA ARG A 281 17.84 19.59 6.00
C ARG A 281 16.74 19.23 4.99
N MET A 282 16.19 18.02 5.09
CA MET A 282 15.00 17.63 4.35
C MET A 282 13.85 18.59 4.72
N GLY A 283 13.14 19.15 3.75
CA GLY A 283 12.08 20.15 3.97
C GLY A 283 12.52 21.59 4.27
N GLY A 284 13.82 21.87 4.35
CA GLY A 284 14.34 23.24 4.35
C GLY A 284 14.25 23.90 2.97
N LYS A 285 14.67 25.16 2.86
CA LYS A 285 14.71 25.89 1.57
C LYS A 285 15.64 25.23 0.53
N SER A 286 16.55 24.36 0.96
CA SER A 286 17.48 23.60 0.12
C SER A 286 16.92 22.26 -0.40
N ASP A 287 15.75 21.80 0.08
CA ASP A 287 15.12 20.56 -0.42
C ASP A 287 14.18 20.87 -1.60
N GLU A 288 14.75 20.84 -2.81
CA GLU A 288 14.03 21.09 -4.07
C GLU A 288 12.79 20.21 -4.21
N SER A 289 12.87 18.94 -3.80
CA SER A 289 11.74 18.00 -3.84
C SER A 289 10.59 18.41 -2.91
N ALA A 290 10.89 19.04 -1.78
CA ALA A 290 9.86 19.58 -0.88
C ALA A 290 9.22 20.86 -1.46
N GLN A 291 10.01 21.73 -2.07
CA GLN A 291 9.51 22.96 -2.70
C GLN A 291 8.61 22.67 -3.90
N ILE A 292 9.01 21.75 -4.78
CA ILE A 292 8.18 21.30 -5.91
C ILE A 292 6.86 20.72 -5.41
N ARG A 293 6.88 19.90 -4.35
CA ARG A 293 5.64 19.36 -3.75
C ARG A 293 4.73 20.44 -3.20
N TYR A 294 5.28 21.46 -2.54
CA TYR A 294 4.48 22.60 -2.06
C TYR A 294 3.79 23.34 -3.22
N GLN A 295 4.52 23.59 -4.31
CA GLN A 295 3.97 24.23 -5.50
C GLN A 295 2.89 23.37 -6.18
N LEU A 296 3.11 22.06 -6.30
CA LEU A 296 2.12 21.10 -6.78
C LEU A 296 0.84 21.10 -5.93
N TYR A 297 0.97 21.16 -4.59
CA TYR A 297 -0.19 21.20 -3.69
C TYR A 297 -0.99 22.49 -3.90
N LYS A 298 -0.28 23.62 -4.03
CA LYS A 298 -0.88 24.92 -4.29
C LYS A 298 -1.63 24.92 -5.63
N GLY A 299 -0.99 24.49 -6.71
CA GLY A 299 -1.60 24.40 -8.04
C GLY A 299 -2.82 23.47 -8.06
N ALA A 300 -2.71 22.28 -7.45
CA ALA A 300 -3.84 21.35 -7.36
C ALA A 300 -5.02 21.91 -6.56
N PHE A 301 -4.76 22.64 -5.48
CA PHE A 301 -5.80 23.31 -4.70
C PHE A 301 -6.45 24.45 -5.49
N GLU A 302 -5.67 25.25 -6.22
CA GLU A 302 -6.19 26.30 -7.10
C GLU A 302 -7.06 25.72 -8.21
N GLN A 303 -6.63 24.64 -8.87
CA GLN A 303 -7.43 23.93 -9.86
C GLN A 303 -8.75 23.40 -9.30
N PHE A 304 -8.72 22.77 -8.12
CA PHE A 304 -9.95 22.35 -7.43
C PHE A 304 -10.86 23.54 -7.11
N SER A 305 -10.30 24.64 -6.61
CA SER A 305 -11.07 25.83 -6.23
C SER A 305 -11.76 26.48 -7.43
N ASN A 306 -11.12 26.44 -8.60
CA ASN A 306 -11.68 26.94 -9.86
C ASN A 306 -12.73 26.00 -10.47
N TYR A 307 -12.62 24.69 -10.25
CA TYR A 307 -13.52 23.68 -10.80
C TYR A 307 -14.02 22.68 -9.74
N PRO A 308 -14.77 23.13 -8.72
CA PRO A 308 -15.00 22.34 -7.51
C PRO A 308 -15.94 21.14 -7.68
N VAL A 309 -16.82 21.15 -8.69
CA VAL A 309 -17.87 20.12 -8.82
C VAL A 309 -17.35 18.87 -9.54
N PHE A 310 -16.84 19.02 -10.76
CA PHE A 310 -16.40 17.93 -11.63
C PHE A 310 -14.88 17.86 -11.82
N GLY A 311 -14.14 18.77 -11.19
CA GLY A 311 -12.70 18.85 -11.32
C GLY A 311 -12.25 19.45 -12.65
N ASP A 312 -10.94 19.58 -12.71
CA ASP A 312 -10.16 20.07 -13.82
C ASP A 312 -9.22 18.94 -14.29
N LEU A 313 -8.03 19.24 -14.80
CA LEU A 313 -7.10 18.26 -15.36
C LEU A 313 -6.67 17.17 -14.35
N ILE A 314 -6.45 15.95 -14.83
CA ILE A 314 -5.98 14.80 -14.04
C ILE A 314 -4.58 14.98 -13.43
N VAL A 315 -3.82 15.95 -13.95
CA VAL A 315 -2.52 16.37 -13.44
C VAL A 315 -2.53 17.87 -13.13
N GLU A 316 -1.58 18.31 -12.32
CA GLU A 316 -1.40 19.73 -12.05
C GLU A 316 -0.97 20.46 -13.34
N ARG A 317 -1.56 21.63 -13.64
CA ARG A 317 -1.40 22.32 -14.94
C ARG A 317 0.01 22.79 -15.25
N VAL A 318 0.73 23.29 -14.26
CA VAL A 318 2.06 23.92 -14.46
C VAL A 318 3.13 22.85 -14.61
N PHE A 319 3.20 21.92 -13.67
CA PHE A 319 4.19 20.85 -13.63
C PHE A 319 3.79 19.63 -14.45
N LYS A 320 2.54 19.56 -14.93
CA LYS A 320 1.98 18.42 -15.67
C LYS A 320 2.14 17.10 -14.92
N TYR A 321 2.06 17.17 -13.59
CA TYR A 321 2.36 16.07 -12.69
C TYR A 321 1.36 15.97 -11.54
N TYR A 322 1.25 14.79 -10.91
CA TYR A 322 0.28 14.58 -9.83
C TYR A 322 0.77 15.23 -8.52
N PRO A 323 -0.15 15.67 -7.63
CA PRO A 323 0.22 16.47 -6.47
C PRO A 323 0.72 15.66 -5.28
N HIS A 324 1.22 14.44 -5.45
CA HIS A 324 1.72 13.57 -4.36
C HIS A 324 0.78 13.40 -3.14
N ASN A 325 -0.52 13.61 -3.31
CA ASN A 325 -1.53 13.54 -2.26
C ASN A 325 -2.84 13.03 -2.87
N HIS A 326 -3.28 11.85 -2.45
CA HIS A 326 -4.47 11.19 -3.00
C HIS A 326 -5.72 12.07 -2.92
N VAL A 327 -5.91 12.79 -1.81
CA VAL A 327 -7.12 13.61 -1.60
C VAL A 327 -7.11 14.80 -2.55
N LEU A 328 -5.99 15.53 -2.63
CA LEU A 328 -5.88 16.67 -3.54
C LEU A 328 -5.93 16.24 -5.00
N GLU A 329 -5.31 15.11 -5.35
CA GLU A 329 -5.36 14.56 -6.71
C GLU A 329 -6.79 14.26 -7.15
N ILE A 330 -7.57 13.58 -6.31
CA ILE A 330 -8.97 13.25 -6.62
C ILE A 330 -9.83 14.51 -6.68
N LEU A 331 -9.66 15.45 -5.74
CA LEU A 331 -10.40 16.73 -5.74
C LEU A 331 -10.07 17.57 -6.97
N MET A 332 -8.79 17.71 -7.31
CA MET A 332 -8.34 18.43 -8.51
C MET A 332 -8.89 17.78 -9.79
N ALA A 333 -8.76 16.46 -9.93
CA ALA A 333 -9.12 15.75 -11.16
C ALA A 333 -10.63 15.56 -11.36
N THR A 334 -11.38 15.34 -10.28
CA THR A 334 -12.78 14.90 -10.36
C THR A 334 -13.76 15.72 -9.52
N GLY A 335 -13.25 16.76 -8.82
CA GLY A 335 -14.04 17.61 -7.96
C GLY A 335 -14.65 16.87 -6.76
N ILE A 336 -15.62 17.52 -6.12
CA ILE A 336 -16.35 16.94 -4.99
C ILE A 336 -17.21 15.75 -5.43
N PHE A 337 -17.60 15.69 -6.71
CA PHE A 337 -18.36 14.57 -7.25
C PHE A 337 -17.57 13.26 -7.16
N GLY A 338 -16.38 13.18 -7.77
CA GLY A 338 -15.57 11.96 -7.68
C GLY A 338 -15.03 11.71 -6.27
N PHE A 339 -14.67 12.78 -5.53
CA PHE A 339 -14.26 12.66 -4.13
C PHE A 339 -15.34 12.06 -3.24
N SER A 340 -16.63 12.33 -3.48
CA SER A 340 -17.72 11.76 -2.68
C SER A 340 -17.79 10.23 -2.77
N PHE A 341 -17.50 9.64 -3.94
CA PHE A 341 -17.40 8.19 -4.12
C PHE A 341 -16.21 7.63 -3.35
N PHE A 342 -15.05 8.27 -3.46
CA PHE A 342 -13.86 7.89 -2.71
C PHE A 342 -14.07 7.98 -1.19
N ALA A 343 -14.64 9.08 -0.69
CA ALA A 343 -14.92 9.28 0.73
C ALA A 343 -15.92 8.23 1.25
N THR A 344 -17.03 8.02 0.52
CA THR A 344 -18.05 7.02 0.88
C THR A 344 -17.46 5.61 0.89
N LEU A 345 -16.63 5.26 -0.09
CA LEU A 345 -15.90 3.98 -0.14
C LEU A 345 -15.08 3.77 1.14
N ASN A 346 -14.27 4.76 1.54
CA ASN A 346 -13.44 4.66 2.73
C ASN A 346 -14.27 4.57 4.02
N ILE A 347 -15.37 5.34 4.13
CA ILE A 347 -16.29 5.26 5.28
C ILE A 347 -16.87 3.83 5.41
N LEU A 348 -17.34 3.24 4.32
CA LEU A 348 -17.90 1.89 4.32
C LEU A 348 -16.83 0.82 4.60
N LEU A 349 -15.59 1.01 4.13
CA LEU A 349 -14.46 0.14 4.46
C LEU A 349 -14.16 0.16 5.96
N PHE A 350 -14.05 1.34 6.56
CA PHE A 350 -13.86 1.49 8.01
C PHE A 350 -14.98 0.82 8.79
N TYR A 351 -16.24 1.05 8.39
CA TYR A 351 -17.39 0.41 9.00
C TYR A 351 -17.30 -1.12 8.91
N LYS A 352 -16.99 -1.65 7.73
CA LYS A 352 -16.86 -3.10 7.52
C LYS A 352 -15.73 -3.70 8.36
N VAL A 353 -14.56 -3.09 8.38
CA VAL A 353 -13.42 -3.57 9.18
C VAL A 353 -13.77 -3.56 10.67
N ASN A 354 -14.46 -2.54 11.15
CA ASN A 354 -14.96 -2.49 12.53
C ASN A 354 -15.97 -3.60 12.84
N CYS A 355 -16.88 -3.93 11.92
CA CYS A 355 -17.75 -5.10 12.06
C CYS A 355 -16.94 -6.40 12.14
N LEU A 356 -15.97 -6.60 11.25
CA LEU A 356 -15.09 -7.77 11.28
C LEU A 356 -14.31 -7.88 12.60
N LEU A 357 -13.82 -6.76 13.14
CA LEU A 357 -13.12 -6.73 14.43
C LEU A 357 -14.01 -7.14 15.60
N LYS A 358 -15.29 -6.72 15.60
CA LYS A 358 -16.27 -7.12 16.62
C LYS A 358 -16.65 -8.59 16.52
N GLU A 359 -16.68 -9.13 15.30
CA GLU A 359 -16.96 -10.55 15.04
C GLU A 359 -15.78 -11.48 15.34
N ASP A 360 -14.54 -10.97 15.35
CA ASP A 360 -13.33 -11.76 15.60
C ASP A 360 -13.19 -12.16 17.08
N LYS A 361 -13.88 -13.24 17.46
CA LYS A 361 -13.85 -13.83 18.81
C LYS A 361 -12.48 -14.34 19.25
N THR A 362 -11.60 -14.64 18.29
CA THR A 362 -10.35 -15.34 18.57
C THR A 362 -9.23 -14.44 19.09
N LYS A 363 -9.40 -13.11 18.97
CA LYS A 363 -8.38 -12.09 19.31
C LYS A 363 -7.03 -12.33 18.62
N GLU A 364 -7.01 -13.12 17.54
CA GLU A 364 -5.80 -13.50 16.80
C GLU A 364 -5.15 -12.31 16.06
N GLY A 365 -5.81 -11.16 16.00
CA GLY A 365 -5.18 -9.92 15.53
C GLY A 365 -5.00 -9.85 14.01
N ILE A 366 -5.36 -10.87 13.24
CA ILE A 366 -5.26 -10.88 11.76
C ILE A 366 -6.14 -9.80 11.12
N ILE A 367 -7.38 -9.65 11.58
CA ILE A 367 -8.26 -8.57 11.10
C ILE A 367 -7.73 -7.21 11.54
N ARG A 368 -7.10 -7.14 12.72
CA ARG A 368 -6.47 -5.92 13.19
C ARG A 368 -5.25 -5.53 12.35
N LEU A 369 -4.46 -6.51 11.91
CA LEU A 369 -3.40 -6.30 10.93
C LEU A 369 -3.95 -5.78 9.60
N LEU A 370 -5.06 -6.34 9.10
CA LEU A 370 -5.71 -5.84 7.88
C LEU A 370 -6.13 -4.37 8.03
N MET A 371 -6.66 -3.99 9.19
CA MET A 371 -6.94 -2.59 9.54
C MET A 371 -5.67 -1.73 9.55
N TYR A 372 -4.59 -2.20 10.18
CA TYR A 372 -3.32 -1.48 10.22
C TYR A 372 -2.79 -1.17 8.83
N LEU A 373 -2.75 -2.18 7.95
CA LEU A 373 -2.26 -2.01 6.58
C LEU A 373 -3.15 -1.02 5.81
N TYR A 374 -4.47 -1.15 5.92
CA TYR A 374 -5.39 -0.24 5.25
C TYR A 374 -5.21 1.21 5.72
N VAL A 375 -5.18 1.45 7.04
CA VAL A 375 -4.97 2.78 7.61
C VAL A 375 -3.59 3.32 7.24
N PHE A 376 -2.55 2.49 7.28
CA PHE A 376 -1.19 2.86 6.90
C PHE A 376 -1.14 3.41 5.47
N TYR A 377 -1.68 2.69 4.50
CA TYR A 377 -1.66 3.10 3.10
C TYR A 377 -2.59 4.29 2.82
N LEU A 378 -3.73 4.39 3.50
CA LEU A 378 -4.62 5.55 3.38
C LEU A 378 -3.94 6.83 3.87
N VAL A 379 -3.33 6.80 5.07
CA VAL A 379 -2.63 7.95 5.64
C VAL A 379 -1.35 8.25 4.86
N GLY A 380 -0.58 7.23 4.49
CA GLY A 380 0.63 7.40 3.68
C GLY A 380 0.37 8.04 2.31
N GLY A 381 -0.80 7.76 1.72
CA GLY A 381 -1.28 8.34 0.47
C GLY A 381 -1.56 9.85 0.50
N VAL A 382 -1.75 10.43 1.70
CA VAL A 382 -1.90 11.89 1.87
C VAL A 382 -0.55 12.60 1.75
N PHE A 383 0.55 11.90 2.06
CA PHE A 383 1.90 12.49 2.08
C PHE A 383 2.74 12.11 0.86
N SER A 384 2.33 11.08 0.11
CA SER A 384 3.16 10.54 -0.96
C SER A 384 2.39 9.66 -1.94
N GLY A 385 2.82 9.71 -3.21
CA GLY A 385 2.32 8.85 -4.29
C GLY A 385 1.11 9.44 -5.01
N THR A 386 0.65 8.69 -6.01
CA THR A 386 -0.57 8.99 -6.76
C THR A 386 -1.62 7.93 -6.44
N ILE A 387 -2.89 8.32 -6.45
CA ILE A 387 -4.00 7.39 -6.22
C ILE A 387 -3.99 6.23 -7.22
N ILE A 388 -3.67 6.48 -8.49
CA ILE A 388 -3.62 5.41 -9.50
C ILE A 388 -2.36 4.55 -9.42
N GLY A 389 -1.30 5.04 -8.78
CA GLY A 389 -0.03 4.32 -8.60
C GLY A 389 0.09 3.66 -7.23
N SER A 390 -1.04 3.41 -6.55
CA SER A 390 -1.07 2.84 -5.19
C SER A 390 -1.72 1.45 -5.17
N PRO A 391 -1.07 0.41 -5.75
CA PRO A 391 -1.62 -0.94 -5.82
C PRO A 391 -2.05 -1.47 -4.45
N GLU A 392 -1.24 -1.27 -3.42
CA GLU A 392 -1.48 -1.86 -2.11
C GLU A 392 -2.75 -1.32 -1.45
N TYR A 393 -3.03 -0.02 -1.63
CA TYR A 393 -4.29 0.57 -1.19
C TYR A 393 -5.48 -0.10 -1.89
N TRP A 394 -5.48 -0.16 -3.22
CA TRP A 394 -6.59 -0.72 -4.00
C TRP A 394 -6.77 -2.22 -3.80
N TYR A 395 -5.68 -2.96 -3.64
CA TYR A 395 -5.72 -4.38 -3.36
C TYR A 395 -6.33 -4.63 -1.98
N LEU A 396 -5.96 -3.86 -0.97
CA LEU A 396 -6.56 -3.95 0.37
C LEU A 396 -8.04 -3.58 0.35
N VAL A 397 -8.46 -2.57 -0.43
CA VAL A 397 -9.88 -2.23 -0.64
C VAL A 397 -10.66 -3.46 -1.13
N VAL A 398 -10.14 -4.17 -2.15
CA VAL A 398 -10.82 -5.35 -2.69
C VAL A 398 -10.77 -6.53 -1.71
N ILE A 399 -9.61 -6.82 -1.10
CA ILE A 399 -9.47 -7.90 -0.11
C ILE A 399 -10.44 -7.69 1.07
N ILE A 400 -10.52 -6.48 1.62
CA ILE A 400 -11.47 -6.15 2.69
C ILE A 400 -12.90 -6.31 2.19
N SER A 401 -13.22 -5.88 0.97
CA SER A 401 -14.55 -6.01 0.37
C SER A 401 -15.04 -7.46 0.27
N PHE A 402 -14.14 -8.42 0.12
CA PHE A 402 -14.46 -9.85 0.04
C PHE A 402 -14.08 -10.67 1.28
N THR A 403 -13.53 -10.06 2.33
CA THR A 403 -13.24 -10.74 3.60
C THR A 403 -14.52 -11.03 4.37
N CYS A 404 -14.64 -12.24 4.91
CA CYS A 404 -15.67 -12.67 5.87
C CYS A 404 -15.15 -13.71 6.86
N LEU A 405 -15.59 -13.62 8.12
CA LEU A 405 -15.12 -14.49 9.20
C LEU A 405 -15.93 -15.78 9.36
N ASN A 406 -17.23 -15.75 9.07
CA ASN A 406 -18.13 -16.91 9.24
C ASN A 406 -18.36 -17.66 7.92
N LYS A 407 -17.94 -18.93 7.85
CA LYS A 407 -18.20 -19.83 6.71
C LYS A 407 -19.69 -20.11 6.48
N ASN A 408 -20.53 -20.00 7.52
CA ASN A 408 -21.95 -20.34 7.43
C ASN A 408 -22.80 -19.38 6.57
N ASN A 409 -22.29 -18.16 6.28
CA ASN A 409 -22.96 -17.23 5.38
C ASN A 409 -22.83 -17.60 3.89
N PHE A 410 -22.00 -18.59 3.54
CA PHE A 410 -21.84 -19.06 2.17
C PHE A 410 -22.88 -20.12 1.78
N HIS A 411 -23.39 -20.90 2.74
CA HIS A 411 -24.25 -22.06 2.45
C HIS A 411 -25.75 -21.79 2.52
N THR A 412 -26.20 -20.67 3.07
CA THR A 412 -27.64 -20.40 3.24
C THR A 412 -28.37 -19.94 1.99
N LYS A 413 -27.68 -19.75 0.84
CA LYS A 413 -28.33 -19.50 -0.46
C LYS A 413 -28.18 -20.63 -1.49
N GLY A 414 -27.47 -21.71 -1.15
CA GLY A 414 -27.32 -22.88 -2.04
C GLY A 414 -28.28 -24.04 -1.76
N LYS A 415 -29.14 -23.94 -0.73
CA LYS A 415 -30.00 -25.05 -0.27
C LYS A 415 -31.39 -25.12 -0.90
N TYR A 416 -31.69 -24.34 -1.95
CA TYR A 416 -33.01 -24.32 -2.61
C TYR A 416 -33.04 -24.89 -4.03
N PHE A 417 -32.03 -25.65 -4.49
CA PHE A 417 -32.03 -26.20 -5.86
C PHE A 417 -31.82 -27.71 -5.99
N TYR A 418 -32.04 -28.46 -4.91
CA TYR A 418 -32.21 -29.92 -4.98
C TYR A 418 -33.42 -30.35 -4.14
N SER A 419 -34.60 -29.94 -4.61
CA SER A 419 -35.87 -30.58 -4.26
C SER A 419 -36.89 -30.28 -5.36
N GLN A 420 -36.73 -30.97 -6.49
CA GLN A 420 -37.77 -31.65 -7.28
C GLN A 420 -37.13 -32.25 -8.54
#